data_AF-A0A239HPD4-F1
#
_entry.id   AF-A0A239HPD4-F1
#
_cell.length_a   1.000
_cell.length_b   1.000
_cell.length_c   1.000
_cell.angle_alpha   90.00
_cell.angle_beta   90.00
_cell.angle_gamma   90.00
#
_symmetry.space_group_name_H-M   'P 1'
#
loop_
_entity.id
_entity.type
_entity.pdbx_description
1 polymer ?
#
loop_
_entity_poly.entity_id
_entity_poly.type
_entity_poly.pdbx_seq_one_letter_code
_entity_poly.pdbx_strand_id
1 'polypeptide(L)'
;MTLTFTDIELERFLDDISEPFFTGDIGKWRARMVLPFSMETGSGPVTLTSDADVRRNFDLYLEACEAMGLDVVDREPLGFEHCEDGTVLATYRTNLMRKGQRITAPYTSTALLHPTSEGWKMSAILNARGHHAWTGRPPKNTGE
;
A
#
# COMPACT_ATOMS: atom_id res chain seq x y z
N MET A 1 14.70 -17.28 16.83
CA MET A 1 15.30 -16.75 15.58
C MET A 1 14.73 -15.38 15.36
N THR A 2 15.57 -14.36 15.22
CA THR A 2 15.12 -13.04 14.77
C THR A 2 14.80 -13.16 13.29
N LEU A 3 13.58 -12.83 12.87
CA LEU A 3 13.25 -12.74 11.45
C LEU A 3 14.05 -11.58 10.85
N THR A 4 14.86 -11.88 9.85
CA THR A 4 15.56 -10.85 9.07
C THR A 4 14.74 -10.56 7.83
N PHE A 5 14.40 -9.30 7.61
CA PHE A 5 13.79 -8.86 6.36
C PHE A 5 14.86 -8.78 5.27
N THR A 6 14.57 -9.31 4.09
CA THR A 6 15.50 -9.43 2.96
C THR A 6 14.77 -9.07 1.68
N ASP A 7 15.48 -8.96 0.55
CA ASP A 7 14.84 -8.72 -0.75
C ASP A 7 13.78 -9.80 -1.08
N ILE A 8 14.05 -11.06 -0.74
CA ILE A 8 13.08 -12.16 -0.92
C ILE A 8 11.82 -11.95 -0.06
N GLU A 9 11.99 -11.46 1.16
CA GLU A 9 10.85 -11.16 2.04
C GLU A 9 10.08 -9.93 1.57
N LEU A 10 10.77 -8.95 0.97
CA LEU A 10 10.11 -7.81 0.33
C LEU A 10 9.25 -8.26 -0.85
N GLU A 11 9.81 -9.02 -1.78
CA GLU A 11 9.07 -9.55 -2.94
C GLU A 11 7.83 -10.35 -2.50
N ARG A 12 8.01 -11.29 -1.58
CA ARG A 12 6.89 -12.08 -1.01
C ARG A 12 5.84 -11.21 -0.34
N PHE A 13 6.26 -10.21 0.43
CA PHE A 13 5.32 -9.29 1.05
C PHE A 13 4.52 -8.54 -0.01
N LEU A 14 5.17 -8.04 -1.07
CA LEU A 14 4.51 -7.30 -2.15
C LEU A 14 3.53 -8.16 -2.95
N ASP A 15 3.86 -9.42 -3.21
CA ASP A 15 2.96 -10.38 -3.85
C ASP A 15 1.73 -10.64 -2.98
N ASP A 16 1.93 -10.92 -1.69
CA ASP A 16 0.86 -11.25 -0.74
C ASP A 16 -0.11 -10.09 -0.49
N ILE A 17 0.35 -8.85 -0.59
CA ILE A 17 -0.53 -7.67 -0.48
C ILE A 17 -1.17 -7.29 -1.82
N SER A 18 -0.76 -7.89 -2.95
CA SER A 18 -1.30 -7.63 -4.28
C SER A 18 -2.38 -8.63 -4.66
N GLU A 19 -2.15 -9.92 -4.42
CA GLU A 19 -3.06 -11.02 -4.71
C GLU A 19 -4.52 -10.83 -4.19
N PRO A 20 -4.76 -10.31 -2.97
CA PRO A 20 -6.11 -10.18 -2.41
C PRO A 20 -7.04 -9.36 -3.29
N PHE A 21 -6.54 -8.32 -3.95
CA PHE A 21 -7.36 -7.41 -4.75
C PHE A 21 -7.84 -8.04 -6.07
N PHE A 22 -7.21 -9.12 -6.53
CA PHE A 22 -7.66 -9.89 -7.72
C PHE A 22 -8.53 -11.08 -7.35
N THR A 23 -8.26 -11.67 -6.19
CA THR A 23 -8.99 -12.84 -5.70
C THR A 23 -10.24 -12.46 -4.91
N GLY A 24 -10.34 -11.21 -4.45
CA GLY A 24 -11.36 -10.78 -3.49
C GLY A 24 -11.15 -11.36 -2.09
N ASP A 25 -9.97 -11.94 -1.81
CA ASP A 25 -9.69 -12.64 -0.55
C ASP A 25 -9.27 -11.63 0.53
N ILE A 26 -10.28 -11.08 1.21
CA ILE A 26 -10.04 -10.21 2.36
C ILE A 26 -9.26 -10.89 3.48
N GLY A 27 -9.36 -12.22 3.63
CA GLY A 27 -8.66 -12.96 4.67
C GLY A 27 -7.15 -12.82 4.53
N LYS A 28 -6.64 -12.96 3.30
CA LYS A 28 -5.24 -12.74 2.97
C LYS A 28 -4.78 -11.30 3.22
N TRP A 29 -5.59 -10.32 2.82
CA TRP A 29 -5.30 -8.91 3.09
C TRP A 29 -5.23 -8.62 4.60
N ARG A 30 -6.22 -9.11 5.35
CA ARG A 30 -6.32 -8.92 6.79
C ARG A 30 -5.19 -9.62 7.56
N ALA A 31 -4.77 -10.79 7.11
CA ALA A 31 -3.67 -11.55 7.72
C ALA A 31 -2.35 -10.76 7.73
N ARG A 32 -2.17 -9.87 6.74
CA ARG A 32 -0.99 -8.99 6.63
C ARG A 32 -1.08 -7.74 7.51
N MET A 33 -2.15 -7.50 8.27
CA MET A 33 -2.35 -6.28 9.06
C MET A 33 -2.21 -6.46 10.56
N VAL A 34 -1.64 -5.45 11.22
CA VAL A 34 -1.80 -5.15 12.64
C VAL A 34 -2.78 -3.99 12.78
N LEU A 35 -3.77 -4.13 13.66
CA LEU A 35 -4.70 -3.04 14.00
C LEU A 35 -4.24 -2.32 15.28
N PRO A 36 -4.42 -0.99 15.40
CA PRO A 36 -4.98 -0.11 14.38
C PRO A 36 -4.05 0.04 13.17
N PHE A 37 -4.64 0.07 11.98
CA PHE A 37 -3.92 0.20 10.71
C PHE A 37 -4.18 1.57 10.10
N SER A 38 -3.13 2.32 9.77
CA SER A 38 -3.26 3.65 9.16
C SER A 38 -2.87 3.66 7.68
N MET A 39 -3.58 4.46 6.89
CA MET A 39 -3.22 4.75 5.51
C MET A 39 -3.27 6.24 5.29
N GLU A 40 -2.17 6.81 4.83
CA GLU A 40 -2.20 8.16 4.27
C GLU A 40 -2.66 8.06 2.82
N THR A 41 -3.79 8.72 2.53
CA THR A 41 -4.38 8.80 1.20
C THR A 41 -4.34 10.24 0.70
N GLY A 42 -4.60 10.45 -0.60
CA GLY A 42 -4.72 11.80 -1.14
C GLY A 42 -5.85 12.64 -0.52
N SER A 43 -6.81 11.99 0.17
CA SER A 43 -7.92 12.63 0.88
C SER A 43 -7.65 12.83 2.38
N GLY A 44 -6.45 12.45 2.85
CA GLY A 44 -6.07 12.46 4.26
C GLY A 44 -5.91 11.06 4.85
N PRO A 45 -5.59 10.99 6.17
CA PRO A 45 -5.41 9.73 6.87
C PRO A 45 -6.72 8.96 7.01
N VAL A 46 -6.64 7.65 6.81
CA VAL A 46 -7.68 6.66 7.14
C VAL A 46 -7.12 5.74 8.21
N THR A 47 -7.87 5.51 9.28
CA THR A 47 -7.50 4.55 10.33
C THR A 47 -8.56 3.45 10.41
N LEU A 48 -8.11 2.20 10.31
CA LEU A 48 -8.93 1.01 10.45
C LEU A 48 -8.68 0.45 11.85
N THR A 49 -9.74 0.29 12.64
CA THR A 49 -9.61 -0.12 14.05
C THR A 49 -10.24 -1.49 14.34
N SER A 50 -11.01 -2.00 13.38
CA SER A 50 -11.73 -3.26 13.50
C SER A 50 -11.73 -4.03 12.18
N ASP A 51 -12.00 -5.33 12.24
CA ASP A 51 -12.16 -6.16 11.04
C ASP A 51 -13.32 -5.68 10.15
N ALA A 52 -14.35 -5.07 10.76
CA ALA A 52 -15.45 -4.44 10.02
C ALA A 52 -14.98 -3.21 9.22
N ASP A 53 -14.06 -2.41 9.77
CA ASP A 53 -13.46 -1.29 9.04
C ASP A 53 -12.57 -1.79 7.90
N VAL A 54 -11.78 -2.85 8.14
CA VAL A 54 -10.99 -3.51 7.10
C VAL A 54 -11.88 -4.00 5.98
N ARG A 55 -13.00 -4.65 6.31
CA ARG A 55 -13.97 -5.12 5.31
C ARG A 55 -14.54 -3.98 4.48
N ARG A 56 -15.06 -2.95 5.14
CA ARG A 56 -15.62 -1.79 4.45
C ARG A 56 -14.60 -1.12 3.53
N ASN A 57 -13.37 -0.95 4.00
CA ASN A 57 -12.31 -0.33 3.20
C ASN A 57 -11.88 -1.20 2.02
N PHE A 58 -11.78 -2.52 2.22
CA PHE A 58 -11.42 -3.46 1.17
C PHE A 58 -12.49 -3.52 0.07
N ASP A 59 -13.76 -3.57 0.44
CA ASP A 59 -14.88 -3.55 -0.51
C ASP A 59 -14.84 -2.27 -1.37
N LEU A 60 -14.61 -1.10 -0.77
CA LEU A 60 -14.46 0.17 -1.51
C LEU A 60 -13.27 0.14 -2.49
N TYR A 61 -12.19 -0.55 -2.14
CA TYR A 61 -11.05 -0.70 -3.04
C TYR A 61 -11.40 -1.62 -4.23
N LEU A 62 -12.12 -2.72 -3.99
CA LEU A 62 -12.59 -3.61 -5.06
C LEU A 62 -13.55 -2.87 -6.02
N GLU A 63 -14.49 -2.09 -5.49
CA GLU A 63 -15.38 -1.24 -6.29
C GLU A 63 -14.58 -0.24 -7.15
N ALA A 64 -13.54 0.36 -6.58
CA ALA A 64 -12.66 1.27 -7.32
C ALA A 64 -11.87 0.54 -8.42
N CYS A 65 -11.35 -0.67 -8.14
CA CYS A 65 -10.70 -1.53 -9.13
C CYS A 65 -11.64 -1.85 -10.29
N GLU A 66 -12.89 -2.24 -10.01
CA GLU A 66 -13.91 -2.54 -11.02
C GLU A 66 -14.24 -1.29 -11.85
N ALA A 67 -14.52 -0.16 -11.20
CA ALA A 67 -14.87 1.09 -11.88
C ALA A 67 -13.75 1.60 -12.81
N MET A 68 -12.49 1.40 -12.43
CA MET A 68 -11.32 1.74 -13.26
C MET A 68 -11.00 0.67 -14.31
N GLY A 69 -11.61 -0.51 -14.22
CA GLY A 69 -11.32 -1.67 -15.05
C GLY A 69 -9.91 -2.19 -14.86
N LEU A 70 -9.39 -2.15 -13.63
CA LEU A 70 -8.07 -2.68 -13.29
C LEU A 70 -8.05 -4.20 -13.40
N ASP A 71 -6.99 -4.74 -13.99
CA ASP A 71 -6.75 -6.18 -14.04
C ASP A 71 -5.48 -6.59 -13.28
N VAL A 72 -4.54 -5.65 -13.06
CA VAL A 72 -3.33 -5.87 -12.26
C VAL A 72 -2.98 -4.63 -11.42
N VAL A 73 -2.56 -4.87 -10.19
CA VAL A 73 -1.94 -3.92 -9.25
C VAL A 73 -0.58 -4.51 -9.00
N ASP A 74 0.38 -4.01 -9.76
CA ASP A 74 1.75 -4.46 -9.72
C ASP A 74 2.52 -3.59 -8.72
N ARG A 75 3.31 -4.23 -7.84
CA ARG A 75 4.09 -3.56 -6.81
C ARG A 75 5.55 -3.91 -7.00
N GLU A 76 6.31 -2.95 -7.48
CA GLU A 76 7.73 -3.09 -7.75
C GLU A 76 8.54 -2.73 -6.50
N PRO A 77 9.42 -3.60 -6.00
CA PRO A 77 10.25 -3.31 -4.84
C PRO A 77 11.23 -2.17 -5.17
N LEU A 78 11.34 -1.19 -4.26
CA LEU A 78 12.34 -0.12 -4.35
C LEU A 78 13.43 -0.24 -3.28
N GLY A 79 13.12 -0.87 -2.15
CA GLY A 79 14.08 -1.15 -1.09
C GLY A 79 13.40 -1.18 0.28
N PHE A 80 14.20 -1.42 1.32
CA PHE A 80 13.72 -1.39 2.70
C PHE A 80 14.79 -0.88 3.66
N GLU A 81 14.36 -0.35 4.79
CA GLU A 81 15.22 0.11 5.88
C GLU A 81 14.85 -0.60 7.18
N HIS A 82 15.86 -1.08 7.90
CA HIS A 82 15.68 -1.63 9.25
C HIS A 82 15.71 -0.50 10.28
N CYS A 83 14.70 -0.46 11.14
CA CYS A 83 14.64 0.45 12.27
C CYS A 83 15.28 -0.18 13.53
N GLU A 84 15.73 0.66 14.46
CA GLU A 84 16.38 0.22 15.70
C GLU A 84 15.46 -0.63 16.60
N ASP A 85 14.14 -0.43 16.49
CA ASP A 85 13.12 -1.17 17.23
C ASP A 85 12.75 -2.52 16.60
N GLY A 86 13.44 -2.92 15.53
CA GLY A 86 13.20 -4.16 14.79
C GLY A 86 12.06 -4.07 13.77
N THR A 87 11.42 -2.91 13.60
CA THR A 87 10.49 -2.68 12.50
C THR A 87 11.24 -2.46 11.17
N VAL A 88 10.50 -2.49 10.07
CA VAL A 88 11.03 -2.28 8.72
C VAL A 88 10.16 -1.29 7.96
N LEU A 89 10.79 -0.33 7.30
CA LEU A 89 10.14 0.52 6.30
C LEU A 89 10.37 -0.09 4.92
N ALA A 90 9.33 -0.70 4.36
CA ALA A 90 9.37 -1.30 3.03
C ALA A 90 8.83 -0.30 1.99
N THR A 91 9.67 0.09 1.03
CA THR A 91 9.31 1.05 -0.01
C THR A 91 9.15 0.36 -1.36
N TYR A 92 8.06 0.67 -2.06
CA TYR A 92 7.71 0.07 -3.33
C TYR A 92 6.96 1.06 -4.23
N ARG A 93 6.93 0.78 -5.52
CA ARG A 93 6.19 1.55 -6.51
C ARG A 93 4.95 0.77 -6.92
N THR A 94 3.78 1.40 -6.78
CA THR A 94 2.51 0.82 -7.18
C THR A 94 2.16 1.24 -8.61
N ASN A 95 1.98 0.25 -9.49
CA ASN A 95 1.51 0.38 -10.86
C ASN A 95 0.06 -0.12 -10.94
N LEU A 96 -0.87 0.76 -11.32
CA LEU A 96 -2.26 0.38 -11.58
C LEU A 96 -2.44 0.11 -13.08
N MET A 97 -2.77 -1.13 -13.43
CA MET A 97 -2.72 -1.64 -14.80
C MET A 97 -4.08 -2.08 -15.31
N ARG A 98 -4.28 -1.89 -16.62
CA ARG A 98 -5.39 -2.40 -17.40
C ARG A 98 -4.87 -2.87 -18.75
N LYS A 99 -5.06 -4.15 -19.08
CA LYS A 99 -4.68 -4.78 -20.36
C LYS A 99 -3.22 -4.50 -20.73
N GLY A 100 -2.32 -4.59 -19.75
CA GLY A 100 -0.89 -4.35 -19.92
C GLY A 100 -0.47 -2.88 -20.02
N GLN A 101 -1.41 -1.94 -19.85
CA GLN A 101 -1.12 -0.50 -19.84
C GLN A 101 -1.37 0.10 -18.46
N ARG A 102 -0.52 1.05 -18.05
CA ARG A 102 -0.75 1.85 -16.83
C ARG A 102 -1.94 2.78 -17.05
N ILE A 103 -2.91 2.78 -16.15
CA ILE A 103 -4.07 3.68 -16.24
C ILE A 103 -3.79 5.08 -15.67
N THR A 104 -2.77 5.19 -14.81
CA THR A 104 -2.36 6.44 -14.16
C THR A 104 -0.85 6.41 -13.92
N ALA A 105 -0.29 7.56 -13.54
CA ALA A 105 1.10 7.62 -13.12
C ALA A 105 1.31 6.72 -11.90
N PRO A 106 2.41 5.93 -11.85
CA PRO A 106 2.70 5.13 -10.68
C PRO A 106 2.98 6.03 -9.48
N TYR A 107 2.76 5.51 -8.28
CA TYR A 107 3.01 6.23 -7.04
C TYR A 107 3.84 5.38 -6.09
N THR A 108 4.69 6.05 -5.32
CA THR A 108 5.53 5.39 -4.32
C THR A 108 4.73 5.17 -3.05
N SER A 109 4.93 4.04 -2.41
CA SER A 109 4.33 3.70 -1.13
C SER A 109 5.40 3.20 -0.18
N THR A 110 5.25 3.53 1.10
CA THR A 110 6.10 2.99 2.17
C THR A 110 5.21 2.35 3.22
N ALA A 111 5.44 1.06 3.50
CA ALA A 111 4.74 0.32 4.54
C ALA A 111 5.62 0.18 5.79
N LEU A 112 5.04 0.40 6.96
CA LEU A 112 5.70 0.12 8.25
C LEU A 112 5.36 -1.30 8.70
N LEU A 113 6.36 -2.17 8.67
CA LEU A 113 6.27 -3.60 8.95
C LEU A 113 6.78 -3.94 10.35
N HIS A 114 6.06 -4.84 11.01
CA HIS A 114 6.36 -5.38 12.32
C HIS A 114 6.69 -6.87 12.20
N PRO A 115 7.76 -7.34 12.85
CA PRO A 115 8.00 -8.77 12.96
C PRO A 115 6.96 -9.38 13.90
N THR A 116 6.29 -10.45 13.46
CA THR A 116 5.35 -11.21 14.29
C THR A 116 5.68 -12.70 14.23
N SER A 117 5.06 -13.51 15.10
CA SER A 117 5.17 -14.97 15.03
C SER A 117 4.63 -15.57 13.72
N GLU A 118 3.78 -14.83 13.02
CA GLU A 118 3.17 -15.21 11.74
C GLU A 118 3.90 -14.58 10.55
N GLY A 119 5.09 -13.98 10.77
CA GLY A 119 5.86 -13.25 9.77
C GLY A 119 5.64 -11.74 9.84
N TRP A 120 5.96 -11.04 8.75
CA TRP A 120 5.89 -9.58 8.69
C TRP A 120 4.46 -9.08 8.43
N LYS A 121 4.00 -8.16 9.28
CA LYS A 121 2.69 -7.52 9.17
C LYS A 121 2.80 -6.01 9.17
N MET A 122 1.96 -5.33 8.40
CA MET A 122 1.96 -3.88 8.29
C MET A 122 0.99 -3.22 9.28
N SER A 123 1.39 -2.07 9.79
CA SER A 123 0.57 -1.20 10.66
C SER A 123 0.24 0.14 10.00
N ALA A 124 1.01 0.53 8.98
CA ALA A 124 0.81 1.77 8.27
C ALA A 124 1.22 1.63 6.81
N ILE A 125 0.55 2.36 5.92
CA ILE A 125 1.02 2.64 4.55
C ILE A 125 0.95 4.14 4.30
N LEU A 126 2.08 4.72 3.91
CA LEU A 126 2.16 6.06 3.35
C LEU A 126 2.13 5.97 1.83
N ASN A 127 1.06 6.45 1.19
CA ASN A 127 1.01 6.53 -0.27
C ASN A 127 1.44 7.92 -0.74
N ALA A 128 2.71 8.05 -1.13
CA ALA A 128 3.23 9.26 -1.76
C ALA A 128 2.73 9.34 -3.21
N ARG A 129 1.52 9.88 -3.41
CA ARG A 129 1.07 10.27 -4.76
C ARG A 129 1.77 11.57 -5.11
N GLY A 130 2.54 11.56 -6.22
CA GLY A 130 3.30 12.72 -6.66
C GLY A 130 2.43 13.99 -6.71
N HIS A 131 3.04 15.12 -6.33
CA HIS A 131 2.46 16.46 -6.18
C HIS A 131 1.46 16.88 -7.29
N HIS A 132 1.62 16.35 -8.51
CA HIS A 132 0.81 16.67 -9.68
C HIS A 132 -0.62 16.12 -9.69
N ALA A 133 -0.93 15.07 -8.92
CA ALA A 133 -2.30 14.57 -8.83
C ALA A 133 -3.19 15.41 -7.89
N TRP A 134 -2.58 16.27 -7.06
CA TRP A 134 -3.27 17.01 -5.98
C TRP A 134 -3.30 18.53 -6.19
N THR A 135 -2.29 19.14 -6.80
CA THR A 135 -2.36 20.58 -7.11
C THR A 135 -3.05 20.78 -8.45
N GLY A 136 -4.38 20.82 -8.45
CA GLY A 136 -5.13 21.45 -9.53
C GLY A 136 -4.60 22.87 -9.73
N ARG A 137 -3.62 23.01 -10.63
CA ARG A 137 -2.69 24.13 -10.84
C ARG A 137 -1.66 24.36 -9.71
N PRO A 138 -0.38 24.57 -10.06
CA PRO A 138 0.58 25.15 -9.12
C PRO A 138 0.11 26.54 -8.70
N PRO A 139 0.49 27.03 -7.50
CA PRO A 139 0.32 28.44 -7.16
C PRO A 139 0.93 29.28 -8.28
N LYS A 140 0.16 30.25 -8.81
CA LYS A 140 0.77 31.30 -9.61
C LYS A 140 1.68 32.05 -8.66
N ASN A 141 2.99 31.96 -8.86
CA ASN A 141 3.91 32.96 -8.34
C ASN A 141 3.60 34.28 -9.06
N THR A 142 2.58 35.00 -8.61
CA THR A 142 2.47 36.44 -8.82
C THR A 142 3.03 37.10 -7.57
N GLY A 143 4.37 37.09 -7.49
CA GLY A 143 5.07 38.09 -6.69
C GLY A 143 5.09 39.37 -7.49
N GLU A 144 4.10 40.23 -7.24
CA GLU A 144 4.32 41.68 -7.20
C GLU A 144 4.78 42.04 -5.78
#